data_AF-A0A8X6M2I6-F1
#
_entry.id   AF-A0A8X6M2I6-F1
#
_cell.length_a   1.000
_cell.length_b   1.000
_cell.length_c   1.000
_cell.angle_alpha   90.00
_cell.angle_beta   90.00
_cell.angle_gamma   90.00
#
_symmetry.space_group_name_H-M   'P 1'
#
loop_
_entity.id
_entity.type
_entity.pdbx_description
1 polymer ?
#
loop_
_entity_poly.entity_id
_entity_poly.type
_entity_poly.pdbx_seq_one_letter_code
_entity_poly.pdbx_strand_id
1 'polypeptide(L)'
;MVRWCEDMDSQANAKVIEDIMWLEDEDFEKAVKELDLRSILCLMEALQTSMCEEQLQFEHLTRQLQKYPDRNSHNHRKISAALCTAQSLLTNLCTKHMICSSQCETSKQKKQAFRSEIKTKGKINT
;
A
#
# COMPACT_ATOMS: atom_id res chain seq x y z
N MET A 1 -5.03 12.71 12.88
CA MET A 1 -4.29 12.26 11.67
C MET A 1 -3.01 13.08 11.63
N VAL A 2 -1.87 12.49 11.95
CA VAL A 2 -0.61 13.25 12.05
C VAL A 2 0.00 13.31 10.66
N ARG A 3 -0.04 14.50 10.05
CA ARG A 3 0.45 14.79 8.71
C ARG A 3 1.97 14.97 8.78
N TRP A 4 2.73 13.92 8.49
CA TRP A 4 4.20 13.95 8.45
C TRP A 4 4.68 14.06 7.00
N CYS A 5 4.55 15.21 6.36
CA CYS A 5 5.33 15.54 5.15
C CYS A 5 5.20 17.04 4.86
N GLU A 6 6.03 17.83 5.53
CA GLU A 6 6.42 19.16 5.06
C GLU A 6 7.93 19.11 4.89
N ASP A 7 8.40 19.03 3.64
CA ASP A 7 9.64 19.64 3.15
C ASP A 7 9.78 19.35 1.64
N MET A 8 10.34 20.30 0.89
CA MET A 8 10.28 20.42 -0.58
C MET A 8 10.82 19.25 -1.44
N ASP A 9 11.33 18.16 -0.85
CA ASP A 9 11.63 16.89 -1.53
C ASP A 9 10.39 15.98 -1.71
N SER A 10 9.25 16.36 -1.12
CA SER A 10 8.03 15.55 -1.08
C SER A 10 7.40 15.25 -2.44
N GLN A 11 7.53 16.12 -3.45
CA GLN A 11 6.80 15.93 -4.72
C GLN A 11 7.45 14.88 -5.63
N ALA A 12 8.78 14.84 -5.70
CA ALA A 12 9.51 13.80 -6.42
C ALA A 12 9.31 12.43 -5.75
N ASN A 13 9.31 12.42 -4.42
CA ASN A 13 9.05 11.20 -3.64
C ASN A 13 7.60 10.72 -3.83
N ALA A 14 6.61 11.61 -3.81
CA ALA A 14 5.21 11.26 -4.03
C ALA A 14 4.97 10.56 -5.38
N LYS A 15 5.59 11.07 -6.46
CA LYS A 15 5.49 10.45 -7.78
C LYS A 15 6.13 9.06 -7.80
N VAL A 16 7.29 8.89 -7.18
CA VAL A 16 7.95 7.58 -7.07
C VAL A 16 7.09 6.59 -6.28
N ILE A 17 6.47 7.04 -5.18
CA ILE A 17 5.55 6.23 -4.38
C ILE A 17 4.33 5.80 -5.21
N GLU A 18 3.75 6.73 -5.97
CA GLU A 18 2.62 6.45 -6.86
C GLU A 18 3.02 5.46 -7.96
N ASP A 19 4.15 5.69 -8.63
CA ASP A 19 4.67 4.80 -9.68
C ASP A 19 4.90 3.37 -9.14
N ILE A 20 5.49 3.25 -7.94
CA ILE A 20 5.70 1.94 -7.29
C ILE A 20 4.38 1.25 -6.97
N MET A 21 3.39 1.98 -6.45
CA MET A 21 2.09 1.43 -6.05
C MET A 21 1.38 0.69 -7.19
N TRP A 22 1.57 1.14 -8.43
CA TRP A 22 0.92 0.59 -9.63
C TRP A 22 1.73 -0.48 -10.36
N LEU A 23 2.91 -0.85 -9.86
CA LEU A 23 3.70 -1.96 -10.41
C LEU A 23 2.99 -3.31 -10.25
N GLU A 24 3.35 -4.27 -11.11
CA GLU A 24 2.94 -5.67 -10.93
C GLU A 24 3.61 -6.28 -9.68
N ASP A 25 3.02 -7.35 -9.14
CA ASP A 25 3.38 -7.88 -7.82
C ASP A 25 4.89 -8.23 -7.70
N GLU A 26 5.51 -8.79 -8.74
CA GLU A 26 6.95 -9.11 -8.72
C GLU A 26 7.84 -7.87 -8.67
N ASP A 27 7.51 -6.84 -9.44
CA ASP A 27 8.31 -5.62 -9.53
C ASP A 27 8.05 -4.70 -8.34
N PHE A 28 6.83 -4.72 -7.82
CA PHE A 28 6.47 -4.10 -6.54
C PHE A 28 7.32 -4.67 -5.40
N GLU A 29 7.41 -6.00 -5.27
CA GLU A 29 8.17 -6.63 -4.19
C GLU A 29 9.67 -6.30 -4.29
N LYS A 30 10.24 -6.29 -5.52
CA LYS A 30 11.62 -5.86 -5.75
C LYS A 30 11.83 -4.39 -5.36
N ALA A 31 10.95 -3.49 -5.79
CA ALA A 31 11.04 -2.07 -5.47
C ALA A 31 10.97 -1.83 -3.95
N VAL A 32 10.04 -2.49 -3.26
CA VAL A 32 9.85 -2.38 -1.80
C VAL A 32 11.08 -2.85 -1.01
N LYS A 33 11.85 -3.82 -1.53
CA LYS A 33 13.08 -4.29 -0.90
C LYS A 33 14.21 -3.25 -0.92
N GLU A 34 14.22 -2.38 -1.93
CA GLU A 34 15.23 -1.32 -2.11
C GLU A 34 14.85 -0.02 -1.38
N LEU A 35 13.60 0.13 -0.95
CA LEU A 35 13.14 1.32 -0.22
C LEU A 35 13.67 1.35 1.22
N ASP A 36 13.98 2.56 1.70
CA ASP A 36 14.22 2.80 3.11
C ASP A 36 12.91 2.77 3.93
N LEU A 37 13.03 2.66 5.26
CA LEU A 37 11.88 2.56 6.16
C LEU A 37 10.90 3.74 6.06
N ARG A 38 11.38 4.98 5.87
CA ARG A 38 10.51 6.16 5.72
C ARG A 38 9.72 6.06 4.43
N SER A 39 10.37 5.68 3.34
CA SER A 39 9.73 5.51 2.03
C SER A 39 8.69 4.38 2.05
N ILE A 40 8.96 3.27 2.74
CA ILE A 40 7.96 2.20 2.95
C ILE A 40 6.73 2.71 3.73
N LEU A 41 6.92 3.50 4.79
CA LEU A 41 5.81 4.07 5.54
C LEU A 41 4.97 5.05 4.69
N CYS A 42 5.61 5.85 3.84
CA CYS A 42 4.90 6.73 2.89
C CYS A 42 4.11 5.90 1.86
N LEU A 43 4.69 4.82 1.33
CA LEU A 43 3.98 3.89 0.44
C LEU A 43 2.78 3.24 1.11
N MET A 44 2.91 2.84 2.37
CA MET A 44 1.78 2.28 3.13
C MET A 44 0.65 3.29 3.34
N GLU A 45 0.96 4.56 3.58
CA GLU A 45 -0.05 5.63 3.69
C GLU A 45 -0.75 5.89 2.34
N ALA A 46 0.01 5.90 1.24
CA ALA A 46 -0.56 6.04 -0.11
C ALA A 46 -1.49 4.85 -0.44
N LEU A 47 -1.03 3.61 -0.18
CA LEU A 47 -1.84 2.40 -0.32
C LEU A 47 -3.13 2.49 0.52
N GLN A 48 -3.05 2.94 1.78
CA GLN A 48 -4.23 3.11 2.64
C GLN A 48 -5.21 4.16 2.12
N THR A 49 -4.69 5.25 1.56
CA THR A 49 -5.52 6.29 0.94
C THR A 49 -6.26 5.71 -0.27
N SER A 50 -5.55 5.05 -1.19
CA SER A 50 -6.17 4.42 -2.37
C SER A 50 -7.13 3.29 -2.00
N MET A 51 -6.86 2.50 -0.95
CA MET A 51 -7.82 1.51 -0.43
C MET A 51 -9.09 2.17 0.06
N CYS A 52 -8.99 3.31 0.76
CA CYS A 52 -10.16 4.04 1.24
C CYS A 52 -11.00 4.59 0.07
N GLU A 53 -10.34 5.14 -0.95
CA GLU A 53 -11.01 5.64 -2.16
C GLU A 53 -11.73 4.51 -2.91
N GLU A 54 -11.06 3.38 -3.10
CA GLU A 54 -11.64 2.23 -3.79
C GLU A 54 -12.80 1.60 -3.00
N GLN A 55 -12.70 1.56 -1.67
CA GLN A 55 -13.80 1.13 -0.80
C GLN A 55 -15.03 2.04 -0.93
N LEU A 56 -14.84 3.36 -0.96
CA LEU A 56 -15.93 4.31 -1.18
C LEU A 56 -16.58 4.13 -2.56
N GLN A 57 -15.77 3.86 -3.58
CA GLN A 57 -16.26 3.57 -4.92
C GLN A 57 -17.05 2.24 -4.98
N PHE A 58 -16.56 1.20 -4.31
CA PHE A 58 -17.26 -0.08 -4.18
C PHE A 58 -18.63 0.08 -3.49
N GLU A 59 -18.69 0.84 -2.40
CA GLU A 59 -19.95 1.15 -1.70
C GLU A 59 -20.91 1.97 -2.55
N HIS A 60 -20.37 2.89 -3.36
CA HIS A 60 -21.16 3.67 -4.30
C HIS A 60 -21.79 2.78 -5.38
N LEU A 61 -20.99 1.92 -6.02
CA LEU A 61 -21.46 0.97 -7.02
C LEU A 61 -22.48 -0.02 -6.43
N THR A 62 -22.27 -0.47 -5.19
CA THR A 62 -23.21 -1.36 -4.49
C THR A 62 -24.59 -0.70 -4.33
N ARG A 63 -24.62 0.57 -3.92
CA ARG A 63 -25.85 1.36 -3.84
C ARG A 63 -26.49 1.62 -5.20
N GLN A 64 -25.69 1.79 -6.26
CA GLN A 64 -26.23 1.89 -7.61
C GLN A 64 -26.87 0.58 -8.09
N LEU A 65 -26.24 -0.57 -7.81
CA LEU A 65 -26.73 -1.88 -8.25
C LEU A 65 -28.13 -2.17 -7.69
N GLN A 66 -28.40 -1.74 -6.45
CA GLN A 66 -29.70 -1.88 -5.80
C GLN A 66 -30.84 -1.18 -6.57
N LYS A 67 -30.54 -0.17 -7.39
CA LYS A 67 -31.53 0.51 -8.26
C LYS A 67 -31.92 -0.32 -9.48
N TYR A 68 -31.16 -1.38 -9.80
CA TYR A 68 -31.36 -2.24 -10.95
C TYR A 68 -31.54 -3.70 -10.50
N PRO A 69 -32.72 -4.07 -9.97
CA PRO A 69 -32.96 -5.41 -9.43
C PRO A 69 -32.99 -6.51 -10.50
N ASP A 70 -33.30 -6.17 -11.76
CA ASP A 70 -33.24 -7.12 -12.87
C ASP A 70 -31.78 -7.42 -13.24
N ARG A 71 -31.36 -8.66 -12.92
CA ARG A 71 -30.00 -9.17 -13.15
C ARG A 71 -29.61 -9.25 -14.62
N ASN A 72 -30.59 -9.38 -15.51
CA ASN A 72 -30.35 -9.49 -16.96
C ASN A 72 -30.25 -8.13 -17.64
N SER A 73 -30.71 -7.06 -16.97
CA SER A 73 -30.61 -5.71 -17.48
C SER A 73 -29.15 -5.34 -17.79
N HIS A 74 -28.97 -4.54 -18.83
CA HIS A 74 -27.65 -4.05 -19.22
C HIS A 74 -26.95 -3.31 -18.07
N ASN A 75 -27.70 -2.46 -17.34
CA ASN A 75 -27.17 -1.68 -16.23
C ASN A 75 -26.73 -2.55 -15.05
N HIS A 76 -27.51 -3.57 -14.69
CA HIS A 76 -27.11 -4.49 -13.63
C HIS A 76 -25.79 -5.20 -13.98
N ARG A 77 -25.69 -5.78 -15.17
CA ARG A 77 -24.45 -6.46 -15.61
C ARG A 77 -23.25 -5.51 -15.64
N LYS A 78 -23.44 -4.28 -16.12
CA LYS A 78 -22.39 -3.25 -16.15
C LYS A 78 -21.89 -2.89 -14.75
N ILE A 79 -22.80 -2.63 -13.81
CA ILE A 79 -22.44 -2.26 -12.43
C ILE A 79 -21.82 -3.46 -11.70
N SER A 80 -22.35 -4.67 -11.88
CA SER A 80 -21.76 -5.89 -11.33
C SER A 80 -20.34 -6.14 -11.82
N ALA A 81 -20.07 -5.92 -13.11
CA ALA A 81 -18.71 -6.00 -13.64
C ALA A 81 -17.78 -4.96 -13.00
N ALA A 82 -18.24 -3.72 -12.85
CA ALA A 82 -17.48 -2.66 -12.18
C ALA A 82 -17.20 -2.99 -10.70
N LEU A 83 -18.15 -3.60 -9.99
CA LEU A 83 -17.95 -4.08 -8.61
C LEU A 83 -16.86 -5.15 -8.54
N CYS A 84 -16.85 -6.11 -9.47
CA CYS A 84 -15.79 -7.12 -9.53
C CYS A 84 -14.42 -6.47 -9.76
N THR A 85 -14.33 -5.50 -10.67
CA THR A 85 -13.09 -4.74 -10.89
C THR A 85 -12.64 -4.01 -9.64
N ALA A 86 -13.55 -3.30 -8.96
CA ALA A 86 -13.27 -2.58 -7.72
C ALA A 86 -12.77 -3.52 -6.61
N GLN A 87 -13.42 -4.68 -6.46
CA GLN A 87 -13.01 -5.70 -5.48
C GLN A 87 -11.63 -6.28 -5.79
N SER A 88 -11.34 -6.57 -7.06
CA SER A 88 -10.03 -7.06 -7.50
C SER A 88 -8.94 -6.03 -7.20
N LEU A 89 -9.20 -4.74 -7.47
CA LEU A 89 -8.27 -3.66 -7.18
C LEU A 89 -8.04 -3.50 -5.68
N LEU A 90 -9.10 -3.46 -4.87
CA LEU A 90 -8.99 -3.39 -3.41
C LEU A 90 -8.17 -4.56 -2.83
N THR A 91 -8.39 -5.76 -3.36
CA THR A 91 -7.62 -6.96 -2.97
C THR A 91 -6.13 -6.79 -3.31
N ASN A 92 -5.79 -6.29 -4.50
CA ASN A 92 -4.40 -6.04 -4.89
C ASN A 92 -3.73 -5.02 -3.96
N LEU A 93 -4.41 -3.90 -3.67
CA LEU A 93 -3.91 -2.87 -2.75
C LEU A 93 -3.67 -3.44 -1.34
N CYS A 94 -4.56 -4.30 -0.84
CA CYS A 94 -4.40 -4.97 0.45
C CYS A 94 -3.18 -5.91 0.45
N THR A 95 -2.99 -6.71 -0.61
CA THR A 95 -1.81 -7.58 -0.76
C THR A 95 -0.52 -6.78 -0.73
N LYS A 96 -0.45 -5.67 -1.48
CA LYS A 96 0.68 -4.75 -1.49
C LYS A 96 0.95 -4.14 -0.13
N HIS A 97 -0.10 -3.76 0.60
CA HIS A 97 0.03 -3.26 1.98
C HIS A 97 0.62 -4.31 2.92
N MET A 98 0.18 -5.57 2.83
CA MET A 98 0.74 -6.67 3.62
C MET A 98 2.23 -6.92 3.31
N ILE A 99 2.62 -6.82 2.04
CA ILE A 99 4.03 -6.93 1.63
C ILE A 99 4.86 -5.81 2.27
N CYS A 100 4.40 -4.56 2.22
CA CYS A 100 5.07 -3.44 2.89
C CYS A 100 5.15 -3.64 4.42
N SER A 101 4.10 -4.16 5.05
CA SER A 101 4.08 -4.45 6.48
C SER A 101 5.14 -5.50 6.85
N SER A 102 5.24 -6.58 6.08
CA SER A 102 6.28 -7.61 6.25
C SER A 102 7.69 -7.01 6.10
N GLN A 103 7.90 -6.15 5.09
CA GLN A 103 9.19 -5.47 4.90
C GLN A 103 9.53 -4.49 6.02
N CYS A 104 8.54 -3.83 6.62
CA CYS A 104 8.74 -3.00 7.81
C CYS A 104 9.27 -3.82 8.99
N GLU A 105 8.75 -5.03 9.19
CA GLU A 105 9.19 -5.92 10.26
C GLU A 105 10.62 -6.40 10.05
N THR A 106 10.98 -6.82 8.83
CA THR A 106 12.35 -7.24 8.51
C THR A 106 13.35 -6.11 8.69
N SER A 107 12.99 -4.89 8.29
CA SER A 107 13.82 -3.69 8.43
C SER A 107 14.06 -3.31 9.90
N LYS A 108 13.05 -3.49 10.77
CA LYS A 108 13.19 -3.27 12.22
C LYS A 108 14.11 -4.31 12.86
N GLN A 109 13.97 -5.59 12.49
CA GLN A 109 14.82 -6.67 13.01
C GLN A 109 16.30 -6.47 12.64
N LYS A 110 16.59 -6.12 11.37
CA LYS A 110 17.97 -5.82 10.91
C LYS A 110 18.63 -4.70 11.72
N LYS A 111 17.89 -3.62 12.01
CA LYS A 111 18.39 -2.51 12.85
C LYS A 111 18.69 -2.96 14.29
N GLN A 112 17.87 -3.85 14.84
CA GLN A 112 18.07 -4.37 16.20
C GLN A 112 19.27 -5.32 16.30
N ALA A 113 19.47 -6.19 15.30
CA ALA A 113 20.64 -7.07 15.21
C ALA A 113 21.94 -6.27 15.10
N PHE A 114 21.99 -5.28 14.20
CA PHE A 114 23.17 -4.42 14.02
C PHE A 114 23.51 -3.63 15.30
N ARG A 115 22.49 -3.10 16.00
CA ARG A 115 22.68 -2.40 17.28
C ARG A 115 23.21 -3.32 18.39
N SER A 116 22.88 -4.60 18.34
CA SER A 116 23.35 -5.60 19.31
C SER A 116 24.82 -5.97 19.05
N GLU A 117 25.23 -6.03 17.78
CA GLU A 117 26.61 -6.33 17.36
C GLU A 117 27.60 -5.19 17.70
N ILE A 118 27.17 -3.93 17.56
CA ILE A 118 28.00 -2.77 17.99
C ILE A 118 28.23 -2.80 19.51
N LYS A 119 27.21 -3.17 20.30
CA LYS A 119 27.31 -3.25 21.76
C LYS A 119 28.24 -4.38 22.24
N THR A 120 28.30 -5.49 21.52
CA THR A 120 29.23 -6.60 21.85
C THR A 120 30.67 -6.27 21.46
N LYS A 121 30.89 -5.67 20.29
CA LYS A 121 32.24 -5.23 19.87
C LYS A 121 32.80 -4.07 20.70
N GLY A 122 31.94 -3.16 21.18
CA GLY A 122 32.33 -2.07 22.07
C GLY A 122 32.69 -2.48 23.50
N LYS A 123 32.33 -3.69 23.94
CA LYS A 123 32.66 -4.20 25.29
C LYS A 123 33.99 -4.96 25.39
N ILE A 124 34.63 -5.27 24.27
CA ILE A 124 35.87 -6.08 24.24
C ILE A 124 37.13 -5.19 24.28
N ASN A 125 36.99 -3.86 24.10
CA ASN A 125 38.09 -2.89 24.03
C ASN A 125 38.24 -1.97 25.26
N THR A 126 37.87 -2.44 26.46
CA THR A 126 38.16 -1.76 27.74
C THR A 126 38.60 -2.79 28.77
#